data_AF-A0A5C6UV72-F1
#
_entry.id   AF-A0A5C6UV72-F1
#
_cell.length_a   1.000
_cell.length_b   1.000
_cell.length_c   1.000
_cell.angle_alpha   90.00
_cell.angle_beta   90.00
_cell.angle_gamma   90.00
#
_symmetry.space_group_name_H-M   'P 1'
#
loop_
_entity.id
_entity.type
_entity.pdbx_description
1 polymer ?
#
loop_
_entity_poly.entity_id
_entity_poly.type
_entity_poly.pdbx_seq_one_letter_code
_entity_poly.pdbx_strand_id
1 'polypeptide(L)'
;MRITAVLKSSLMLALALPLFSCGEPSREDYRDEAADTFCDRSDECGDIGEGRDYATYSDCVIDQKARFNDIWPADDCGNGRINESQFDRCLSRLEIAACDGNWLDQLSALDECRKGNVCTN
;
A
#
# COMPACT_ATOMS: atom_id res chain seq x y z
N MET A 1 -33.21 -59.22 24.89
CA MET A 1 -33.38 -58.07 23.99
C MET A 1 -33.55 -56.81 24.82
N ARG A 2 -32.52 -55.94 24.90
CA ARG A 2 -32.58 -54.46 24.90
C ARG A 2 -31.14 -53.97 24.64
N ILE A 3 -30.94 -53.42 23.45
CA ILE A 3 -29.71 -52.81 22.95
C ILE A 3 -29.89 -51.30 23.15
N THR A 4 -28.93 -50.60 23.78
CA THR A 4 -28.71 -49.12 23.75
C THR A 4 -27.70 -48.79 24.85
N ALA A 5 -26.64 -48.00 24.70
CA ALA A 5 -26.07 -47.28 23.57
C ALA A 5 -24.62 -46.95 23.97
N VAL A 6 -23.63 -47.26 23.12
CA VAL A 6 -22.26 -46.73 23.27
C VAL A 6 -22.07 -45.73 22.13
N LEU A 7 -22.51 -44.49 22.35
CA LEU A 7 -22.26 -43.39 21.43
C LEU A 7 -20.89 -42.79 21.73
N LYS A 8 -19.90 -43.43 21.10
CA LYS A 8 -18.65 -42.87 20.54
C LYS A 8 -18.47 -41.38 20.83
N SER A 9 -17.68 -41.07 21.86
CA SER A 9 -17.17 -39.72 22.12
C SER A 9 -16.18 -39.37 21.02
N SER A 10 -16.65 -38.65 20.01
CA SER A 10 -15.83 -38.13 18.93
C SER A 10 -14.89 -37.06 19.48
N LEU A 11 -13.60 -37.39 19.53
CA LEU A 11 -12.51 -36.44 19.71
C LEU A 11 -12.62 -35.37 18.61
N MET A 12 -13.15 -34.20 18.95
CA MET A 12 -13.00 -33.00 18.12
C MET A 12 -11.59 -32.49 18.34
N LEU A 13 -10.64 -32.99 17.54
CA LEU A 13 -9.31 -32.43 17.43
C LEU A 13 -9.44 -31.10 16.70
N ALA A 14 -9.66 -30.02 17.44
CA ALA A 14 -9.60 -28.67 16.90
C ALA A 14 -8.18 -28.42 16.40
N LEU A 15 -8.00 -28.50 15.07
CA LEU A 15 -6.84 -27.97 14.38
C LEU A 15 -6.81 -26.46 14.62
N ALA A 16 -6.10 -26.05 15.67
CA ALA A 16 -5.62 -24.70 15.83
C ALA A 16 -4.59 -24.46 14.72
N LEU A 17 -5.07 -24.12 13.53
CA LEU A 17 -4.24 -23.54 12.49
C LEU A 17 -3.66 -22.25 13.10
N PRO A 18 -2.34 -22.10 13.22
CA PRO A 18 -1.76 -20.81 13.52
C PRO A 18 -2.20 -19.91 12.35
N LEU A 19 -3.11 -18.97 12.65
CA LEU A 19 -3.38 -17.88 11.74
C LEU A 19 -2.02 -17.23 11.51
N PHE A 20 -1.49 -17.38 10.31
CA PHE A 20 -0.35 -16.61 9.86
C PHE A 20 -0.75 -15.15 10.06
N SER A 21 -0.25 -14.55 11.13
CA SER A 21 -0.31 -13.11 11.31
C SER A 21 0.61 -12.54 10.24
N CYS A 22 0.09 -12.32 9.04
CA CYS A 22 0.64 -11.26 8.20
C CYS A 22 0.57 -10.01 9.09
N GLY A 23 1.74 -9.53 9.53
CA GLY A 23 1.80 -8.34 10.38
C GLY A 23 1.08 -7.18 9.69
N GLU A 24 0.57 -6.24 10.49
CA GLU A 24 0.01 -5.00 9.96
C GLU A 24 1.05 -4.32 9.05
N PRO A 25 0.68 -3.83 7.86
CA PRO A 25 1.64 -3.20 6.95
C PRO A 25 2.38 -2.05 7.62
N SER A 26 3.68 -1.96 7.35
CA SER A 26 4.53 -0.87 7.81
C SER A 26 4.35 0.37 6.94
N ARG A 27 4.79 1.54 7.43
CA ARG A 27 4.86 2.77 6.60
C ARG A 27 5.66 2.54 5.33
N GLU A 28 6.74 1.76 5.43
CA GLU A 28 7.59 1.40 4.31
C GLU A 28 6.86 0.56 3.27
N ASP A 29 5.94 -0.32 3.67
CA ASP A 29 5.09 -1.08 2.75
C ASP A 29 4.13 -0.15 1.99
N TYR A 30 3.46 0.77 2.70
CA TYR A 30 2.59 1.77 2.08
C TYR A 30 3.33 2.71 1.11
N ARG A 31 4.55 3.13 1.48
CA ARG A 31 5.42 3.91 0.59
C ARG A 31 5.75 3.14 -0.68
N ASP A 32 6.10 1.87 -0.53
CA ASP A 32 6.50 1.02 -1.65
C ASP A 32 5.33 0.82 -2.61
N GLU A 33 4.14 0.52 -2.08
CA GLU A 33 2.93 0.39 -2.88
C GLU A 33 2.58 1.68 -3.62
N ALA A 34 2.62 2.84 -2.95
CA ALA A 34 2.32 4.12 -3.62
C ALA A 34 3.36 4.49 -4.69
N ALA A 35 4.64 4.15 -4.47
CA ALA A 35 5.68 4.35 -5.46
C ALA A 35 5.45 3.47 -6.70
N ASP A 36 5.13 2.20 -6.49
CA ASP A 36 4.86 1.25 -7.57
C ASP A 36 3.60 1.66 -8.36
N THR A 37 2.49 1.99 -7.68
CA THR A 37 1.26 2.48 -8.33
C THR A 37 1.51 3.71 -9.19
N PHE A 38 2.31 4.66 -8.71
CA PHE A 38 2.68 5.81 -9.51
C PHE A 38 3.51 5.43 -10.74
N CYS A 39 4.49 4.55 -10.57
CA CYS A 39 5.38 4.17 -11.66
C CYS A 39 4.67 3.32 -12.71
N ASP A 40 3.71 2.49 -12.31
CA ASP A 40 2.79 1.82 -13.23
C ASP A 40 2.02 2.85 -14.06
N ARG A 41 1.47 3.86 -13.39
CA ARG A 41 0.76 4.93 -14.10
C ARG A 41 1.67 5.72 -15.04
N SER A 42 2.90 6.00 -14.64
CA SER A 42 3.89 6.70 -15.45
C SER A 42 4.32 5.89 -16.67
N ASP A 43 4.44 4.57 -16.52
CA ASP A 43 4.70 3.66 -17.64
C ASP A 43 3.55 3.68 -18.64
N GLU A 44 2.30 3.61 -18.15
CA GLU A 44 1.09 3.74 -18.98
C GLU A 44 1.03 5.10 -19.72
N CYS A 45 1.51 6.15 -19.08
CA CYS A 45 1.60 7.50 -19.65
C CYS A 45 2.75 7.67 -20.66
N GLY A 46 3.70 6.72 -20.71
CA GLY A 46 4.86 6.78 -21.59
C GLY A 46 6.00 7.66 -21.07
N ASP A 47 6.04 7.88 -19.76
CA ASP A 47 7.04 8.70 -19.05
C ASP A 47 8.27 7.90 -18.62
N ILE A 48 8.30 6.60 -18.94
CA ILE A 48 9.42 5.70 -18.64
C ILE A 48 10.10 5.23 -19.93
N GLY A 49 11.42 5.36 -19.98
CA GLY A 49 12.28 4.94 -21.09
C GLY A 49 13.37 5.95 -21.40
N GLU A 50 14.24 5.61 -22.37
CA GLU A 50 15.36 6.48 -22.75
C GLU A 50 14.84 7.85 -23.24
N GLY A 51 15.34 8.93 -22.61
CA GLY A 51 14.94 10.30 -22.94
C GLY A 51 13.57 10.72 -22.39
N ARG A 52 12.99 9.94 -21.47
CA ARG A 52 11.76 10.27 -20.74
C ARG A 52 12.07 10.80 -19.34
N ASP A 53 11.02 11.08 -18.56
CA ASP A 53 11.13 11.57 -17.18
C ASP A 53 11.88 10.58 -16.28
N TYR A 54 11.66 9.28 -16.50
CA TYR A 54 12.42 8.22 -15.85
C TYR A 54 13.10 7.34 -16.90
N ALA A 55 14.40 7.11 -16.77
CA ALA A 55 15.14 6.29 -17.74
C ALA A 55 14.72 4.82 -17.69
N THR A 56 14.39 4.31 -16.51
CA THR A 56 13.87 2.97 -16.28
C THR A 56 12.77 2.98 -15.22
N TYR A 57 11.98 1.90 -15.18
CA TYR A 57 10.98 1.69 -14.13
C TYR A 57 11.61 1.68 -12.74
N SER A 58 12.80 1.07 -12.60
CA SER A 58 13.51 1.05 -11.32
C SER A 58 13.93 2.46 -10.88
N ASP A 59 14.33 3.33 -11.81
CA ASP A 59 14.68 4.71 -11.48
C ASP A 59 13.46 5.48 -10.99
N CYS A 60 12.30 5.26 -11.63
CA CYS A 60 11.03 5.77 -11.13
C CYS A 60 10.79 5.31 -9.69
N VAL A 61 10.78 4.01 -9.42
CA VAL A 61 10.46 3.50 -8.09
C VAL A 61 11.41 4.06 -7.02
N ILE A 62 12.71 4.17 -7.31
CA ILE A 62 13.70 4.73 -6.38
C ILE A 62 13.38 6.20 -6.04
N ASP A 63 13.16 7.02 -7.07
CA ASP A 63 12.83 8.44 -6.90
C ASP A 63 11.52 8.62 -6.13
N GLN A 64 10.54 7.78 -6.42
CA GLN A 64 9.19 7.90 -5.88
C GLN A 64 9.13 7.43 -4.43
N LYS A 65 9.88 6.38 -4.07
CA LYS A 65 10.08 6.02 -2.65
C LYS A 65 10.72 7.17 -1.87
N ALA A 66 11.70 7.87 -2.44
CA ALA A 66 12.29 9.04 -1.79
C ALA A 66 11.24 10.16 -1.59
N ARG A 67 10.44 10.47 -2.63
CA ARG A 67 9.38 11.50 -2.53
C ARG A 67 8.30 11.13 -1.50
N PHE A 68 7.85 9.88 -1.46
CA PHE A 68 6.87 9.45 -0.46
C PHE A 68 7.44 9.43 0.97
N ASN A 69 8.74 9.22 1.16
CA ASN A 69 9.36 9.43 2.47
C ASN A 69 9.31 10.91 2.90
N ASP A 70 9.43 11.86 1.97
CA ASP A 70 9.33 13.29 2.30
C ASP A 70 7.88 13.71 2.61
N ILE A 71 6.91 13.08 1.93
CA ILE A 71 5.48 13.37 2.13
C ILE A 71 4.96 12.70 3.39
N TRP A 72 5.39 11.47 3.67
CA TRP A 72 5.03 10.68 4.86
C TRP A 72 6.28 10.44 5.73
N PRO A 73 6.87 11.49 6.31
CA PRO A 73 8.10 11.36 7.07
C PRO A 73 7.85 10.50 8.31
N ALA A 74 8.86 9.70 8.66
CA ALA A 74 8.78 8.76 9.77
C ALA A 74 8.36 9.42 11.10
N ASP A 75 8.77 10.67 11.31
CA ASP A 75 8.48 11.43 12.53
C ASP A 75 7.01 11.90 12.58
N ASP A 76 6.39 12.24 11.45
CA ASP A 76 4.98 12.67 11.39
C ASP A 76 4.01 11.49 11.26
N CYS A 77 4.48 10.37 10.74
CA CYS A 77 3.71 9.13 10.55
C CYS A 77 4.21 8.05 11.53
N GLY A 78 4.61 8.51 12.73
CA GLY A 78 5.32 7.75 13.75
C GLY A 78 4.57 6.51 14.23
N ASN A 79 5.31 5.42 14.42
CA ASN A 79 4.83 4.05 14.70
C ASN A 79 4.28 3.27 13.50
N GLY A 80 4.52 3.74 12.27
CA GLY A 80 4.14 3.00 11.07
C GLY A 80 2.64 3.10 10.74
N ARG A 81 1.91 4.00 11.40
CA ARG A 81 0.45 4.03 11.31
C ARG A 81 -0.04 4.94 10.18
N ILE A 82 -0.48 4.29 9.12
CA ILE A 82 -1.14 4.90 7.98
C ILE A 82 -2.65 4.66 8.10
N ASN A 83 -3.45 5.67 7.78
CA ASN A 83 -4.89 5.52 7.63
C ASN A 83 -5.16 4.77 6.32
N GLU A 84 -5.35 3.46 6.41
CA GLU A 84 -5.57 2.58 5.26
C GLU A 84 -6.67 3.12 4.32
N SER A 85 -7.81 3.58 4.85
CA SER A 85 -8.91 4.10 4.03
C SER A 85 -8.56 5.38 3.26
N GLN A 86 -7.70 6.23 3.81
CA GLN A 86 -7.23 7.45 3.15
C GLN A 86 -6.09 7.14 2.19
N PHE A 87 -5.27 6.15 2.53
CA PHE A 87 -4.25 5.60 1.65
C PHE A 87 -4.86 4.97 0.39
N ASP A 88 -5.90 4.14 0.52
CA ASP A 88 -6.61 3.54 -0.63
C ASP A 88 -7.19 4.61 -1.56
N ARG A 89 -7.69 5.70 -0.97
CA ARG A 89 -8.17 6.86 -1.74
C ARG A 89 -7.02 7.55 -2.45
N CYS A 90 -5.87 7.73 -1.78
CA CYS A 90 -4.67 8.24 -2.41
C CYS A 90 -4.30 7.36 -3.61
N LEU A 91 -4.14 6.05 -3.44
CA LEU A 91 -3.81 5.12 -4.52
C LEU A 91 -4.80 5.21 -5.69
N SER A 92 -6.10 5.22 -5.39
CA SER A 92 -7.14 5.35 -6.42
C SER A 92 -6.99 6.64 -7.23
N ARG A 93 -6.48 7.72 -6.63
CA ARG A 93 -6.18 8.97 -7.36
C ARG A 93 -4.92 8.86 -8.20
N LEU A 94 -3.90 8.14 -7.72
CA LEU A 94 -2.67 7.89 -8.48
C LEU A 94 -2.99 7.11 -9.76
N GLU A 95 -3.77 6.03 -9.63
CA GLU A 95 -4.14 5.16 -10.74
C GLU A 95 -4.89 5.88 -11.86
N ILE A 96 -5.74 6.85 -11.52
CA ILE A 96 -6.56 7.57 -12.50
C ILE A 96 -6.00 8.94 -12.88
N ALA A 97 -4.81 9.29 -12.37
CA ALA A 97 -4.20 10.58 -12.62
C ALA A 97 -3.95 10.80 -14.12
N ALA A 98 -4.12 12.02 -14.60
CA ALA A 98 -3.92 12.35 -16.01
C ALA A 98 -2.42 12.41 -16.36
N CYS A 99 -2.06 12.04 -17.59
CA CYS A 99 -0.67 11.97 -18.06
C CYS A 99 -0.07 13.32 -18.47
N ASP A 100 -0.68 14.45 -18.11
CA ASP A 100 -0.41 15.77 -18.67
C ASP A 100 0.28 16.73 -17.69
N GLY A 101 0.84 16.24 -16.59
CA GLY A 101 1.44 17.09 -15.55
C GLY A 101 2.60 16.47 -14.80
N ASN A 102 3.39 17.33 -14.14
CA ASN A 102 4.46 16.92 -13.26
C ASN A 102 3.89 16.26 -12.00
N TRP A 103 4.42 15.09 -11.65
CA TRP A 103 4.01 14.33 -10.48
C TRP A 103 3.97 15.12 -9.18
N LEU A 104 4.99 15.93 -8.88
CA LEU A 104 5.05 16.66 -7.62
C LEU A 104 3.90 17.66 -7.51
N ASP A 105 3.51 18.26 -8.63
CA ASP A 105 2.37 19.17 -8.68
C ASP A 105 1.05 18.40 -8.53
N GLN A 106 0.95 17.21 -9.14
CA GLN A 106 -0.22 16.34 -8.98
C GLN A 106 -0.38 15.85 -7.54
N LEU A 107 0.64 15.24 -6.94
CA LEU A 107 0.59 14.78 -5.54
C LEU A 107 0.31 15.92 -4.56
N SER A 108 0.94 17.08 -4.79
CA SER A 108 0.69 18.26 -3.96
C SER A 108 -0.76 18.71 -4.08
N ALA A 109 -1.43 18.51 -5.22
CA ALA A 109 -2.84 18.78 -5.42
C ALA A 109 -3.78 17.67 -4.90
N LEU A 110 -3.29 16.42 -4.77
CA LEU A 110 -4.03 15.28 -4.25
C LEU A 110 -4.06 15.31 -2.72
N ASP A 111 -5.08 15.99 -2.18
CA ASP A 111 -5.27 16.13 -0.74
C ASP A 111 -5.26 14.77 -0.03
N GLU A 112 -5.86 13.73 -0.64
CA GLU A 112 -5.92 12.37 -0.10
C GLU A 112 -4.55 11.74 0.15
N CYS A 113 -3.51 12.16 -0.58
CA CYS A 113 -2.15 11.64 -0.42
C CYS A 113 -1.29 12.43 0.58
N ARG A 114 -1.77 13.58 1.04
CA ARG A 114 -0.99 14.41 1.99
C ARG A 114 -0.91 13.75 3.36
N LYS A 115 0.19 13.96 4.08
CA LYS A 115 0.37 13.44 5.45
C LYS A 115 -0.79 13.73 6.40
N GLY A 116 -1.44 14.88 6.29
CA GLY A 116 -2.56 15.25 7.17
C GLY A 116 -3.76 14.32 7.04
N ASN A 117 -3.88 13.59 5.93
CA ASN A 117 -4.92 12.60 5.69
C ASN A 117 -4.42 11.17 5.87
N VAL A 118 -3.24 10.88 5.32
CA VAL A 118 -2.68 9.52 5.29
C VAL A 118 -2.05 9.14 6.62
N CYS A 119 -1.37 10.04 7.31
CA CYS A 119 -0.69 9.71 8.56
C CYS A 119 -1.65 9.83 9.74
N THR A 120 -1.57 8.86 10.66
CA THR A 120 -2.38 8.84 11.88
C THR A 120 -1.51 8.98 13.12
N ASN A 121 -2.08 9.54 14.19
CA ASN A 121 -1.43 9.68 15.49
C ASN A 121 -1.67 8.46 16.38
#